data_AF-A0A1T1ZYH9-F1
#
_entry.id   AF-A0A1T1ZYH9-F1
#
_cell.length_a   1.000
_cell.length_b   1.000
_cell.length_c   1.000
_cell.angle_alpha   90.00
_cell.angle_beta   90.00
_cell.angle_gamma   90.00
#
_symmetry.space_group_name_H-M   'P 1'
#
loop_
_entity.id
_entity.type
_entity.pdbx_description
1 polymer ?
#
loop_
_entity_poly.entity_id
_entity_poly.type
_entity_poly.pdbx_seq_one_letter_code
_entity_poly.pdbx_strand_id
1 'polypeptide(L)' 'MEDLFRKRQEEKARSRAKDEERLARGEVSPSELQHQNLVFKKVRADRVGFVKSREPKSVKFLSL' A
#
# COMPACT_ATOMS: atom_id res chain seq x y z
N MET A 1 -10.54 17.74 -15.30
CA MET A 1 -10.15 16.78 -14.22
C MET A 1 -10.29 15.34 -14.68
N GLU A 2 -11.34 14.97 -15.43
CA GLU A 2 -11.54 13.61 -15.96
C GLU A 2 -10.36 13.07 -16.80
N ASP A 3 -9.76 13.89 -17.65
CA ASP A 3 -8.61 13.48 -18.47
C ASP A 3 -7.38 13.08 -17.64
N LEU A 4 -7.21 13.67 -16.46
CA LEU A 4 -6.11 13.35 -15.55
C LEU A 4 -6.31 11.99 -14.88
N PHE A 5 -7.56 11.66 -14.55
CA PHE A 5 -7.92 10.35 -14.00
C PHE A 5 -7.81 9.26 -15.05
N ARG A 6 -8.26 9.52 -16.29
CA ARG A 6 -8.14 8.57 -17.40
C ARG A 6 -6.69 8.22 -17.70
N LYS A 7 -5.81 9.23 -17.80
CA LYS A 7 -4.36 9.02 -18.01
C LYS A 7 -3.73 8.18 -16.88
N ARG A 8 -4.11 8.42 -15.62
CA ARG A 8 -3.63 7.61 -14.49
C ARG A 8 -4.10 6.16 -14.54
N GLN A 9 -5.33 5.91 -15.00
CA GLN A 9 -5.86 4.55 -15.14
C GLN A 9 -5.15 3.79 -16.27
N GLU A 10 -4.90 4.47 -17.39
CA GLU A 10 -4.13 3.91 -18.51
C GLU A 10 -2.69 3.59 -18.10
N GLU A 11 -2.05 4.47 -17.33
CA GLU A 11 -0.70 4.25 -16.80
C GLU A 11 -0.65 3.06 -15.82
N LYS A 12 -1.63 2.97 -14.90
CA LYS A 12 -1.76 1.82 -13.99
C LYS A 12 -1.98 0.52 -14.74
N ALA A 13 -2.82 0.52 -15.78
CA ALA A 13 -3.09 -0.67 -16.59
C ALA A 13 -1.82 -1.16 -17.31
N ARG A 14 -1.04 -0.23 -17.88
CA ARG A 14 0.25 -0.56 -18.51
C ARG A 14 1.25 -1.15 -17.52
N SER A 15 1.32 -0.58 -16.30
CA SER A 15 2.20 -1.10 -15.26
C SER A 15 1.81 -2.53 -14.84
N ARG A 16 0.50 -2.82 -14.71
CA ARG A 16 0.02 -4.17 -14.36
C ARG A 16 0.35 -5.19 -15.44
N ALA A 17 0.12 -4.87 -16.71
CA ALA A 17 0.44 -5.77 -17.82
C ALA A 17 1.94 -6.15 -17.82
N LYS A 18 2.81 -5.17 -17.57
CA LYS A 18 4.26 -5.41 -17.47
C LYS A 18 4.62 -6.31 -16.28
N ASP A 19 3.97 -6.13 -15.14
CA ASP A 19 4.21 -6.95 -13.96
C ASP A 19 3.69 -8.39 -14.15
N GLU A 20 2.57 -8.57 -14.84
CA GLU A 20 2.04 -9.89 -15.25
C GLU A 20 2.99 -10.62 -16.21
N GLU A 21 3.56 -9.92 -17.19
CA GLU A 21 4.58 -10.50 -18.08
C GLU A 21 5.83 -10.96 -17.31
N ARG A 22 6.28 -10.17 -16.33
CA ARG A 22 7.44 -10.52 -15.47
C ARG A 22 7.16 -11.73 -14.60
N LEU A 23 5.94 -11.84 -14.06
CA LEU A 23 5.48 -13.04 -13.35
C LEU A 23 5.43 -14.26 -14.26
N ALA A 24 4.89 -14.11 -15.47
CA ALA A 24 4.78 -15.20 -16.45
C ALA A 24 6.15 -15.72 -16.91
N ARG A 25 7.14 -14.82 -17.03
CA ARG A 25 8.53 -15.19 -17.34
C ARG A 25 9.31 -15.75 -16.15
N GLY A 26 8.74 -15.70 -14.94
CA GLY A 26 9.43 -16.09 -13.71
C GLY A 26 10.59 -15.16 -13.33
N GLU A 27 10.65 -13.95 -13.87
CA GLU A 27 11.68 -12.94 -13.54
C GLU A 27 11.51 -12.40 -12.11
N VAL A 28 10.29 -12.49 -11.56
CA VAL A 28 9.94 -12.02 -10.22
C VAL A 28 8.95 -12.98 -9.61
N SER A 29 9.11 -13.31 -8.33
CA SER A 29 8.11 -14.07 -7.59
C SER A 29 6.91 -13.20 -7.17
N PRO A 30 5.72 -13.78 -6.93
CA PRO A 30 4.56 -13.02 -6.46
C PRO A 30 4.83 -12.20 -5.17
N SER A 31 5.64 -12.72 -4.25
CA SER A 31 6.01 -12.04 -3.00
C SER A 31 6.94 -10.86 -3.22
N GLU A 32 7.93 -11.00 -4.10
CA GLU A 32 8.83 -9.90 -4.48
C GLU A 32 8.07 -8.80 -5.22
N LEU A 33 7.14 -9.18 -6.10
CA LEU A 33 6.31 -8.21 -6.80
C LEU A 33 5.40 -7.45 -5.82
N GLN A 34 4.79 -8.17 -4.87
CA GLN A 34 4.01 -7.55 -3.80
C GLN A 34 4.88 -6.56 -3.00
N HIS A 35 6.08 -6.94 -2.61
CA HIS A 35 7.00 -6.08 -1.87
C HIS A 35 7.41 -4.84 -2.68
N GLN A 36 7.65 -4.99 -3.98
CA GLN A 36 7.91 -3.87 -4.89
C GLN A 36 6.71 -2.95 -5.08
N ASN A 37 5.48 -3.45 -5.00
CA ASN A 37 4.26 -2.67 -5.17
C ASN A 37 3.70 -2.07 -3.86
N LEU A 38 4.29 -2.40 -2.70
CA LEU A 38 3.93 -1.77 -1.44
C LEU A 38 4.18 -0.26 -1.49
N VAL A 39 3.09 0.51 -1.30
CA VAL A 39 3.11 1.98 -1.24
C VAL A 39 4.07 2.50 -0.16
N PHE A 40 4.23 1.72 0.92
CA PHE A 40 5.08 2.04 2.06
C PHE A 40 6.47 1.38 2.00
N LYS A 41 6.89 0.79 0.87
CA LYS A 41 8.21 0.12 0.76
C LYS A 41 9.41 1.03 1.06
N LYS A 42 9.24 2.34 0.84
CA LYS A 42 10.27 3.37 1.13
C LYS A 42 10.08 4.02 2.49
N VAL A 43 9.01 3.65 3.20
CA VAL A 43 8.70 4.22 4.50
C VAL A 43 9.40 3.41 5.56
N ARG A 44 10.35 4.08 6.20
CA ARG A 44 11.10 3.57 7.34
C ARG A 44 10.17 3.48 8.55
N ALA A 45 9.82 2.27 8.95
CA ALA A 45 8.95 2.00 10.10
C ALA A 45 9.51 2.58 11.41
N ASP A 46 10.83 2.75 11.50
CA ASP A 46 11.52 3.40 12.61
C ASP A 46 11.35 4.93 12.64
N ARG A 47 11.02 5.55 11.49
CA ARG A 47 10.78 7.00 11.39
C ARG A 47 9.31 7.38 11.39
N VAL A 48 8.43 6.49 10.95
CA VAL A 48 6.99 6.73 11.02
C VAL A 48 6.50 6.19 12.34
N GLY A 49 6.63 7.01 13.37
CA GLY A 49 5.92 6.79 14.62
C GLY A 49 4.44 6.67 14.31
N PHE A 50 3.84 5.52 14.58
CA PHE A 50 2.40 5.42 14.79
C PHE A 50 2.11 6.30 16.00
N VAL A 51 1.87 7.59 15.76
CA VAL A 51 1.37 8.48 16.80
C VAL A 51 0.07 7.82 17.24
N LYS A 52 0.06 7.25 18.46
CA LYS A 52 -1.16 6.82 19.12
C LYS A 52 -1.98 8.09 19.31
N SER A 53 -2.76 8.43 18.30
CA SER A 53 -3.73 9.50 18.38
C SER A 53 -4.74 9.05 19.41
N ARG A 54 -4.55 9.53 20.64
CA ARG A 54 -5.45 9.39 21.78
C ARG A 54 -5.37 8.03 22.49
N GLU A 55 -4.78 8.01 23.67
CA GLU A 55 -5.18 7.02 24.68
C GLU A 55 -6.69 7.19 24.92
N PRO A 56 -7.50 6.13 24.86
CA PRO A 56 -8.91 6.24 25.19
C PRO A 56 -9.02 6.76 26.62
N LYS A 57 -9.75 7.87 26.82
CA LYS A 57 -10.07 8.35 28.18
C LYS A 57 -10.71 7.17 28.91
N SER A 58 -10.08 6.77 30.01
CA SER A 58 -10.42 5.64 30.88
C SER A 58 -11.83 5.08 30.66
N VAL A 59 -11.91 3.80 30.27
CA VAL A 59 -13.18 3.07 30.24
C VAL A 59 -13.68 2.98 31.68
N LYS A 60 -14.68 3.79 32.03
CA LYS A 60 -15.37 3.67 33.32
C LYS A 60 -16.35 2.52 33.21
N PHE A 61 -16.01 1.39 33.82
CA PHE A 61 -16.98 0.33 34.05
C PHE A 61 -17.99 0.83 35.09
N LEU A 62 -19.28 0.83 34.73
CA LEU A 62 -20.34 1.03 35.70
C LEU A 62 -20.37 -0.22 36.59
N SER A 63 -20.10 -0.04 37.88
CA SER A 63 -20.32 -1.09 38.88
C SER A 63 -21.81 -1.38 38.97
N LEU A 64 -22.16 -2.67 38.98
CA LEU A 64 -23.52 -3.19 39.13
C LEU A 64 -24.19 -2.72 40.43
#